data_AF-A0A7C9MTT2-F1
#
_entry.id   AF-A0A7C9MTT2-F1
#
_cell.length_a   1.000
_cell.length_b   1.000
_cell.length_c   1.000
_cell.angle_alpha   90.00
_cell.angle_beta   90.00
_cell.angle_gamma   90.00
#
_symmetry.space_group_name_H-M   'P 1'
#
loop_
_entity.id
_entity.type
_entity.pdbx_description
1 polymer ?
#
loop_
_entity_poly.entity_id
_entity_poly.type
_entity_poly.pdbx_seq_one_letter_code
_entity_poly.pdbx_strand_id
1 'polypeptide(L)' 'MDNLAKELAKEARRLGLAELAADPIDPTSALAFANYVLEELAARGLLPQQNCAPGCWAQPRSQGH' A
#
# COMPACT_ATOMS: atom_id res chain seq x y z
N MET A 1 -11.92 2.93 13.58
CA MET A 1 -11.82 1.80 12.62
C MET A 1 -10.56 2.02 11.80
N ASP A 2 -9.69 1.03 11.71
CA ASP A 2 -8.41 1.14 11.00
C ASP A 2 -8.63 1.33 9.49
N ASN A 3 -8.23 2.49 8.97
CA ASN A 3 -8.38 2.84 7.56
C ASN A 3 -7.45 2.00 6.67
N LEU A 4 -6.28 1.61 7.18
CA LEU A 4 -5.33 0.77 6.44
C LEU A 4 -5.94 -0.61 6.19
N ALA A 5 -6.51 -1.24 7.22
CA ALA A 5 -7.15 -2.55 7.07
C ALA A 5 -8.26 -2.56 6.00
N LYS A 6 -9.00 -1.45 5.85
CA LYS A 6 -10.04 -1.32 4.82
C LYS A 6 -9.45 -1.23 3.41
N GLU A 7 -8.40 -0.43 3.22
CA GLU A 7 -7.75 -0.30 1.91
C GLU A 7 -7.05 -1.59 1.50
N LEU A 8 -6.33 -2.26 2.43
CA LEU A 8 -5.73 -3.56 2.16
C LEU A 8 -6.78 -4.62 1.76
N ALA A 9 -7.93 -4.65 2.44
CA ALA A 9 -9.01 -5.59 2.10
C ALA A 9 -9.64 -5.30 0.74
N LYS A 10 -9.77 -4.03 0.33
CA LYS A 10 -10.23 -3.66 -1.01
C LYS A 10 -9.24 -4.12 -2.08
N GLU A 11 -7.96 -3.89 -1.86
CA GLU A 11 -6.92 -4.24 -2.82
C GLU A 11 -6.75 -5.75 -2.96
N ALA A 12 -6.81 -6.50 -1.84
CA ALA A 12 -6.80 -7.96 -1.87
C ALA A 12 -7.98 -8.52 -2.69
N ARG A 13 -9.17 -7.93 -2.59
CA ARG A 13 -10.32 -8.32 -3.43
C ARG A 13 -10.10 -7.97 -4.90
N ARG A 14 -9.57 -6.78 -5.19
CA ARG A 14 -9.28 -6.34 -6.57
C ARG A 14 -8.33 -7.29 -7.28
N LEU A 15 -7.37 -7.86 -6.55
CA LEU A 15 -6.38 -8.82 -7.05
C LEU A 15 -6.83 -10.29 -6.97
N GLY A 16 -8.08 -10.55 -6.58
CA GLY A 16 -8.60 -11.92 -6.46
C GLY A 16 -7.99 -12.74 -5.30
N LEU A 17 -7.26 -12.10 -4.37
CA LEU A 17 -6.58 -12.75 -3.25
C LEU A 17 -7.48 -13.01 -2.03
N ALA A 18 -8.63 -12.33 -1.97
CA ALA A 18 -9.57 -12.43 -0.86
C ALA A 18 -10.56 -13.60 -1.00
N GLU A 19 -10.59 -14.26 -2.14
CA GLU A 19 -11.37 -15.47 -2.32
C GLU A 19 -10.56 -16.66 -1.79
N LEU A 20 -11.18 -17.50 -0.95
CA LEU A 20 -10.67 -18.84 -0.69
C LEU A 20 -10.82 -19.65 -1.99
N ALA A 21 -9.98 -19.36 -2.97
CA ALA A 21 -9.92 -20.12 -4.19
C ALA A 21 -9.23 -21.45 -3.89
N ALA A 22 -9.82 -22.54 -4.40
CA ALA A 22 -9.17 -23.85 -4.40
C ALA A 22 -7.93 -23.89 -5.31
N ASP A 23 -7.80 -22.89 -6.18
CA ASP A 23 -6.67 -22.74 -7.10
C ASP A 23 -5.48 -22.03 -6.44
N PRO A 24 -4.26 -22.36 -6.88
CA PRO A 24 -3.06 -21.68 -6.41
C PRO A 24 -3.14 -20.19 -6.75
N ILE A 25 -2.85 -19.35 -5.76
CA ILE A 25 -2.76 -17.89 -5.90
C ILE A 25 -1.77 -17.56 -7.02
N ASP A 26 -2.20 -16.72 -7.96
CA ASP A 26 -1.34 -16.18 -8.99
C ASP A 26 -0.16 -15.42 -8.36
N PRO A 27 1.11 -15.84 -8.59
CA PRO A 27 2.28 -15.22 -7.99
C PRO A 27 2.43 -13.74 -8.41
N THR A 28 1.96 -13.35 -9.59
CA THR A 28 1.98 -11.94 -10.02
C THR A 28 1.04 -11.08 -9.18
N SER A 29 -0.17 -11.57 -8.92
CA SER A 29 -1.14 -10.90 -8.04
C SER A 29 -0.65 -10.84 -6.58
N ALA A 30 -0.02 -11.90 -6.07
CA ALA A 30 0.58 -11.90 -4.73
C ALA A 30 1.72 -10.88 -4.61
N LEU A 31 2.60 -10.81 -5.62
CA LEU A 31 3.69 -9.83 -5.66
C LEU A 31 3.15 -8.39 -5.73
N ALA A 32 2.12 -8.14 -6.55
CA ALA A 32 1.49 -6.84 -6.65
C ALA A 32 0.90 -6.37 -5.31
N PHE A 33 0.23 -7.27 -4.59
CA PHE A 33 -0.30 -6.95 -3.26
C PHE A 33 0.81 -6.70 -2.23
N ALA A 34 1.88 -7.49 -2.25
CA ALA A 34 3.02 -7.29 -1.35
C ALA A 34 3.66 -5.91 -1.58
N ASN A 35 3.86 -5.50 -2.83
CA ASN A 35 4.39 -4.17 -3.16
C ASN A 35 3.47 -3.06 -2.65
N TYR A 36 2.15 -3.18 -2.86
CA TYR A 36 1.18 -2.22 -2.36
C TYR A 36 1.21 -2.08 -0.83
N VAL A 37 1.27 -3.19 -0.10
CA VAL A 37 1.40 -3.17 1.37
C VAL A 37 2.68 -2.46 1.80
N LEU A 38 3.81 -2.75 1.16
CA LEU A 38 5.09 -2.11 1.48
C LEU A 38 5.05 -0.59 1.24
N GLU A 39 4.43 -0.15 0.14
CA GLU A 39 4.22 1.27 -0.16
C GLU A 39 3.34 1.95 0.90
N GLU A 40 2.22 1.35 1.27
CA GLU A 40 1.30 1.88 2.29
C GLU A 40 1.97 1.96 3.68
N LEU A 41 2.77 0.96 4.05
CA LEU A 41 3.54 0.97 5.30
C LEU A 41 4.64 2.03 5.28
N ALA A 42 5.34 2.21 4.16
CA ALA A 42 6.34 3.26 3.99
C ALA A 42 5.73 4.67 4.04
N ALA A 43 4.56 4.87 3.42
CA ALA A 43 3.81 6.14 3.46
C ALA A 43 3.37 6.51 4.89
N ARG A 44 3.16 5.52 5.75
CA ARG A 44 2.84 5.70 7.18
C ARG A 44 4.07 5.82 8.07
N GLY A 45 5.28 5.73 7.51
CA GLY A 45 6.54 5.78 8.27
C GLY A 45 6.80 4.52 9.11
N LEU A 46 6.11 3.41 8.82
CA LEU A 46 6.25 2.14 9.55
C LEU A 46 7.39 1.27 9.02
N LEU A 47 7.94 1.62 7.85
CA LEU A 47 9.13 1.00 7.27
C LEU A 47 10.20 2.05 7.00
N PRO A 48 11.49 1.70 7.14
CA PRO A 48 12.57 2.57 6.70
C PRO A 48 12.41 2.81 5.20
N GLN A 49 12.32 4.08 4.80
CA GLN A 49 12.17 4.45 3.39
C GLN A 49 13.43 4.05 2.63
N GLN A 50 13.36 2.97 1.84
CA GLN A 50 14.54 2.44 1.15
C GLN A 50 14.92 3.23 -0.10
N ASN A 51 14.08 4.12 -0.64
CA ASN A 51 14.40 4.99 -1.78
C ASN A 51 13.33 6.08 -1.98
N CYS A 52 13.14 6.96 -1.00
CA CYS A 52 12.41 8.19 -1.31
C CYS A 52 13.35 9.13 -2.08
N ALA A 53 13.12 9.27 -3.37
CA ALA A 53 13.70 10.38 -4.12
C ALA A 53 13.35 11.69 -3.38
N PRO A 54 14.31 12.61 -3.17
CA PRO A 54 14.03 13.89 -2.53
C PRO A 54 12.99 14.64 -3.38
N GLY A 55 11.74 14.78 -2.90
CA GLY A 55 10.70 15.57 -3.58
C GLY A 55 9.23 15.21 -3.31
N CYS A 56 8.89 13.98 -2.92
CA CYS A 56 7.51 13.59 -2.60
C CYS A 56 7.49 13.26 -1.10
N TRP A 57 7.06 14.11 -0.17
CA TRP A 57 5.66 14.42 0.13
C TRP A 57 5.53 15.69 1.02
N ALA A 58 6.51 16.59 0.97
CA ALA A 58 6.41 17.87 1.67
C ALA A 58 5.61 18.87 0.82
N GLN A 59 4.29 18.94 1.03
CA GLN A 59 3.52 20.07 0.51
C GLN A 59 3.98 21.34 1.27
N PRO A 60 4.39 22.43 0.58
CA PRO A 60 4.75 23.67 1.26
C PRO A 60 3.53 24.13 2.07
N ARG A 61 3.73 24.42 3.36
CA ARG A 61 2.71 25.15 4.12
C ARG A 61 2.50 26.48 3.40
N SER A 62 1.29 26.74 2.92
CA SER A 62 0.92 28.03 2.38
C SER A 62 1.17 29.08 3.48
N GLN A 63 2.20 29.91 3.31
CA GLN A 63 2.35 31.10 4.11
C GLN A 63 1.23 32.06 3.69
N GLY A 64 0.12 32.01 4.41
CA GLY A 64 -1.05 32.84 4.19
C GLY A 64 -1.67 33.20 5.52
N HIS A 65 -1.20 34.35 6.04
CA HIS A 65 -1.65 35.17 7.17
C HIS A 65 -1.22 34.75 8.58
#